data_AF-A0A101MJD4-F1
#
_entry.id   AF-A0A101MJD4-F1
#
_cell.length_a   1.000
_cell.length_b   1.000
_cell.length_c   1.000
_cell.angle_alpha   90.00
_cell.angle_beta   90.00
_cell.angle_gamma   90.00
#
_symmetry.space_group_name_H-M   'P 1'
#
loop_
_entity.id
_entity.type
_entity.pdbx_description
1 polymer ?
#
loop_
_entity_poly.entity_id
_entity_poly.type
_entity_poly.pdbx_seq_one_letter_code
_entity_poly.pdbx_strand_id
1 'polypeptide(L)'
;MATLAQPPAPVPTGPDIPTYSQVPETSFDLDWADLATLDLSLFDQPGGKDQLAKQLFDAIQNIGFFYITNFGLSQEDVDRQFSIGKEIFKLPVEEKLKFRAELEKGGYNGYKPMGLREISPGIYDNTEIYNIPKFIPALELPQPDIVNHHRPIIEGFARHIHDQIVAKLLTLFAIILELPEDYFLKVHRYDEKSDCHLRYMKYHQRTAEENEKAAGIWSKGHTDFGSLTLLFRQPVAALQVRTPEGEWKWVKPYPGSITVNLADSLHFLTNGFLKSSIHRVVAPPPDQRNVDRLGVLYFVRPEDSLELRPVVSEVLHRLGYDQMTDNSAVGITAGEWVKARVTKGVDKGVARSEVGDQPIIGGVIAKYYD
;
A
#
# COMPACT_ATOMS: atom_id res chain seq x y z
N MET A 1 10.14 42.06 -8.49
CA MET A 1 9.56 41.44 -9.70
C MET A 1 9.59 39.95 -9.50
N ALA A 2 8.43 39.33 -9.25
CA ALA A 2 8.33 37.89 -9.03
C ALA A 2 8.47 37.19 -10.40
N THR A 3 9.48 36.35 -10.54
CA THR A 3 9.65 35.46 -11.69
C THR A 3 8.54 34.44 -11.68
N LEU A 4 7.62 34.56 -12.63
CA LEU A 4 6.61 33.56 -12.95
C LEU A 4 7.32 32.24 -13.25
N ALA A 5 7.03 31.21 -12.46
CA ALA A 5 7.51 29.87 -12.71
C ALA A 5 7.03 29.42 -14.10
N GLN A 6 7.96 28.99 -14.95
CA GLN A 6 7.64 28.39 -16.24
C GLN A 6 6.78 27.13 -16.03
N PRO A 7 5.79 26.87 -16.89
CA PRO A 7 5.07 25.60 -16.88
C PRO A 7 6.08 24.46 -17.11
N PRO A 8 5.86 23.28 -16.48
CA PRO A 8 6.73 22.13 -16.67
C PRO A 8 6.80 21.75 -18.15
N ALA A 9 8.00 21.40 -18.62
CA ALA A 9 8.22 20.94 -19.99
C ALA A 9 7.35 19.69 -20.28
N PRO A 10 6.84 19.54 -21.51
CA PRO A 10 6.09 18.35 -21.90
C PRO A 10 6.94 17.10 -21.69
N VAL A 11 6.41 16.15 -20.93
CA VAL A 11 7.08 14.89 -20.62
C VAL A 11 7.24 14.07 -21.91
N PRO A 12 8.44 13.51 -22.21
CA PRO A 12 8.65 12.70 -23.41
C PRO A 12 7.65 11.55 -23.46
N THR A 13 6.91 11.43 -24.57
CA THR A 13 5.98 10.33 -24.76
C THR A 13 6.75 9.02 -24.98
N GLY A 14 6.36 8.02 -24.19
CA GLY A 14 6.54 6.60 -24.46
C GLY A 14 6.43 6.17 -25.91
N PRO A 15 6.68 4.89 -26.24
CA PRO A 15 5.90 4.30 -27.30
C PRO A 15 4.42 4.47 -26.93
N ASP A 16 3.54 4.68 -27.89
CA ASP A 16 2.12 4.83 -27.60
C ASP A 16 1.56 3.51 -27.06
N ILE A 17 1.48 3.39 -25.74
CA ILE A 17 0.79 2.29 -25.06
C ILE A 17 -0.71 2.59 -24.97
N PRO A 18 -1.58 1.59 -25.12
CA PRO A 18 -3.02 1.80 -25.04
C PRO A 18 -3.45 2.36 -23.68
N THR A 19 -4.35 3.34 -23.69
CA THR A 19 -4.98 3.83 -22.46
C THR A 19 -5.75 2.72 -21.77
N TYR A 20 -5.58 2.62 -20.46
CA TYR A 20 -6.32 1.69 -19.64
C TYR A 20 -7.80 2.05 -19.59
N SER A 21 -8.66 1.13 -20.05
CA SER A 21 -10.09 1.22 -19.83
C SER A 21 -10.45 0.56 -18.50
N GLN A 22 -11.00 1.34 -17.59
CA GLN A 22 -11.50 0.84 -16.30
C GLN A 22 -12.62 -0.19 -16.52
N VAL A 23 -12.62 -1.24 -15.70
CA VAL A 23 -13.71 -2.22 -15.66
C VAL A 23 -14.97 -1.51 -15.11
N PRO A 24 -16.18 -1.82 -15.61
CA PRO A 24 -17.43 -1.33 -15.03
C PRO A 24 -17.54 -1.69 -13.53
N GLU A 25 -18.20 -0.81 -12.77
CA GLU A 25 -18.52 -1.11 -11.37
C GLU A 25 -19.46 -2.30 -11.27
N THR A 26 -19.31 -3.08 -10.20
CA THR A 26 -20.23 -4.17 -9.89
C THR A 26 -21.65 -3.64 -9.71
N SER A 27 -22.62 -4.37 -10.24
CA SER A 27 -24.05 -4.15 -10.04
C SER A 27 -24.58 -4.78 -8.75
N PHE A 28 -23.80 -5.68 -8.13
CA PHE A 28 -24.15 -6.32 -6.86
C PHE A 28 -24.01 -5.33 -5.70
N ASP A 29 -25.01 -5.33 -4.82
CA ASP A 29 -24.93 -4.67 -3.52
C ASP A 29 -24.21 -5.59 -2.53
N LEU A 30 -23.01 -5.19 -2.14
CA LEU A 30 -22.16 -5.92 -1.20
C LEU A 30 -22.23 -5.24 0.18
N ASP A 31 -21.86 -5.96 1.22
CA ASP A 31 -21.79 -5.40 2.58
C ASP A 31 -20.58 -4.47 2.70
N TRP A 32 -20.75 -3.21 2.26
CA TRP A 32 -19.69 -2.21 2.19
C TRP A 32 -19.27 -1.72 3.57
N ALA A 33 -17.96 -1.55 3.77
CA ALA A 33 -17.41 -0.88 4.93
C ALA A 33 -17.77 0.61 4.93
N ASP A 34 -18.22 1.13 6.06
CA ASP A 34 -18.38 2.57 6.27
C ASP A 34 -17.02 3.19 6.59
N LEU A 35 -16.40 3.82 5.59
CA LEU A 35 -15.08 4.43 5.69
C LEU A 35 -15.18 5.93 5.42
N ALA A 36 -14.54 6.73 6.27
CA ALA A 36 -14.49 8.18 6.10
C ALA A 36 -13.76 8.55 4.80
N THR A 37 -14.16 9.69 4.21
CA THR A 37 -13.49 10.27 3.04
C THR A 37 -12.96 11.65 3.37
N LEU A 38 -11.64 11.82 3.22
CA LEU A 38 -10.94 13.08 3.46
C LEU A 38 -10.74 13.83 2.14
N ASP A 39 -11.18 15.08 2.09
CA ASP A 39 -10.93 15.97 0.96
C ASP A 39 -9.60 16.71 1.14
N LEU A 40 -8.56 16.28 0.43
CA LEU A 40 -7.21 16.86 0.59
C LEU A 40 -7.09 18.28 0.02
N SER A 41 -8.06 18.78 -0.74
CA SER A 41 -8.07 20.18 -1.17
C SER A 41 -8.28 21.16 -0.01
N LEU A 42 -8.84 20.67 1.11
CA LEU A 42 -9.05 21.48 2.31
C LEU A 42 -7.76 21.74 3.08
N PHE A 43 -6.71 20.93 2.90
CA PHE A 43 -5.52 20.95 3.75
C PHE A 43 -4.85 22.33 3.86
N ASP A 44 -4.76 23.05 2.73
CA ASP A 44 -4.10 24.36 2.67
C ASP A 44 -5.07 25.54 2.95
N GLN A 45 -6.35 25.25 3.20
CA GLN A 45 -7.35 26.27 3.54
C GLN A 45 -7.24 26.70 5.02
N PRO A 46 -7.66 27.92 5.38
CA PRO A 46 -7.69 28.36 6.77
C PRO A 46 -8.49 27.40 7.66
N GLY A 47 -7.86 26.85 8.70
CA GLY A 47 -8.45 25.85 9.61
C GLY A 47 -8.63 24.44 9.02
N GLY A 48 -8.22 24.22 7.77
CA GLY A 48 -8.43 22.95 7.06
C GLY A 48 -7.63 21.78 7.63
N LYS A 49 -6.39 22.03 8.10
CA LYS A 49 -5.59 21.00 8.79
C LYS A 49 -6.28 20.47 10.03
N ASP A 50 -6.80 21.35 10.89
CA ASP A 50 -7.48 20.94 12.13
C ASP A 50 -8.77 20.17 11.84
N GLN A 51 -9.54 20.62 10.85
CA GLN A 51 -10.73 19.92 10.39
C GLN A 51 -10.40 18.51 9.89
N LEU A 52 -9.41 18.38 9.01
CA LEU A 52 -8.99 17.10 8.45
C LEU A 52 -8.37 16.19 9.52
N ALA A 53 -7.57 16.73 10.45
CA ALA A 53 -6.98 15.98 11.55
C ALA A 53 -8.06 15.40 12.46
N LYS A 54 -9.11 16.17 12.78
CA LYS A 54 -10.27 15.68 13.54
C LYS A 54 -11.02 14.58 12.79
N GLN A 55 -11.31 14.79 11.51
CA GLN A 55 -11.99 13.78 10.69
C GLN A 55 -11.16 12.49 10.57
N LEU A 56 -9.84 12.63 10.39
CA LEU A 56 -8.91 11.50 10.31
C LEU A 56 -8.86 10.76 11.64
N PHE A 57 -8.79 11.47 12.77
CA PHE A 57 -8.81 10.89 14.11
C PHE A 57 -10.01 9.95 14.30
N ASP A 58 -11.20 10.41 13.93
CA ASP A 58 -12.42 9.61 14.04
C ASP A 58 -12.37 8.37 13.12
N ALA A 59 -11.78 8.50 11.92
CA ALA A 59 -11.67 7.41 10.95
C ALA A 59 -10.72 6.29 11.41
N ILE A 60 -9.59 6.65 12.03
CA ILE A 60 -8.51 5.70 12.37
C ILE A 60 -8.77 4.90 13.64
N GLN A 61 -9.68 5.34 14.53
CA GLN A 61 -10.04 4.59 15.74
C GLN A 61 -10.78 3.28 15.43
N ASN A 62 -11.40 3.18 14.24
CA ASN A 62 -12.22 2.04 13.85
C ASN A 62 -11.39 1.00 13.08
N ILE A 63 -11.30 1.15 11.76
CA ILE A 63 -10.77 0.12 10.85
C ILE A 63 -9.31 0.42 10.43
N GLY A 64 -8.88 1.68 10.55
CA GLY A 64 -7.59 2.17 10.04
C GLY A 64 -7.52 2.28 8.51
N PHE A 65 -8.68 2.17 7.85
CA PHE A 65 -8.90 2.45 6.43
C PHE A 65 -9.72 3.73 6.27
N PHE A 66 -9.41 4.51 5.25
CA PHE A 66 -10.18 5.68 4.83
C PHE A 66 -9.96 5.96 3.35
N TYR A 67 -10.78 6.82 2.76
CA TYR A 67 -10.57 7.33 1.41
C TYR A 67 -9.98 8.74 1.45
N ILE A 68 -9.24 9.09 0.41
CA ILE A 68 -8.89 10.47 0.10
C ILE A 68 -9.39 10.84 -1.30
N THR A 69 -9.81 12.08 -1.47
CA THR A 69 -10.19 12.69 -2.75
C THR A 69 -9.45 14.01 -2.97
N ASN A 70 -9.53 14.56 -4.18
CA ASN A 70 -8.91 15.83 -4.56
C ASN A 70 -7.40 15.88 -4.26
N PHE A 71 -6.70 14.77 -4.52
CA PHE A 71 -5.28 14.56 -4.23
C PHE A 71 -4.33 15.10 -5.32
N GLY A 72 -4.83 15.91 -6.24
CA GLY A 72 -4.02 16.65 -7.21
C GLY A 72 -3.48 15.85 -8.39
N LEU A 73 -3.99 14.64 -8.65
CA LEU A 73 -3.71 13.88 -9.87
C LEU A 73 -5.01 13.72 -10.68
N SER A 74 -4.91 13.81 -12.00
CA SER A 74 -6.03 13.55 -12.89
C SER A 74 -6.29 12.05 -13.03
N GLN A 75 -7.49 11.69 -13.51
CA GLN A 75 -7.78 10.29 -13.85
C GLN A 75 -6.86 9.78 -14.96
N GLU A 76 -6.44 10.64 -15.89
CA GLU A 76 -5.50 10.29 -16.96
C GLU A 76 -4.11 9.92 -16.40
N ASP A 77 -3.61 10.66 -15.40
CA ASP A 77 -2.33 10.36 -14.73
C ASP A 77 -2.38 8.96 -14.09
N VAL A 78 -3.49 8.64 -13.43
CA VAL A 78 -3.71 7.33 -12.80
C VAL A 78 -3.83 6.23 -13.85
N ASP A 79 -4.67 6.42 -14.88
CA ASP A 79 -4.87 5.43 -15.94
C ASP A 79 -3.60 5.16 -16.73
N ARG A 80 -2.72 6.16 -16.88
CA ARG A 80 -1.39 5.98 -17.48
C ARG A 80 -0.53 5.00 -16.68
N GLN A 81 -0.59 5.03 -15.36
CA GLN A 81 0.13 4.07 -14.50
C GLN A 81 -0.45 2.66 -14.64
N PHE A 82 -1.78 2.52 -14.69
CA PHE A 82 -2.42 1.22 -14.97
C PHE A 82 -2.03 0.68 -16.35
N SER A 83 -1.91 1.56 -17.34
CA SER A 83 -1.47 1.20 -18.70
C SER A 83 -0.05 0.64 -18.68
N ILE A 84 0.89 1.33 -18.03
CA ILE A 84 2.29 0.88 -17.89
C ILE A 84 2.35 -0.47 -17.17
N GLY A 85 1.66 -0.59 -16.03
CA GLY A 85 1.58 -1.85 -15.28
C GLY A 85 1.03 -3.00 -16.12
N LYS A 86 -0.03 -2.75 -16.90
CA LYS A 86 -0.62 -3.75 -17.80
C LYS A 86 0.35 -4.19 -18.89
N GLU A 87 1.10 -3.27 -19.49
CA GLU A 87 2.11 -3.61 -20.51
C GLU A 87 3.29 -4.39 -19.91
N ILE A 88 3.73 -4.07 -18.68
CA ILE A 88 4.73 -4.88 -17.96
C ILE A 88 4.25 -6.34 -17.85
N PHE A 89 2.99 -6.55 -17.44
CA PHE A 89 2.47 -7.90 -17.22
C PHE A 89 2.19 -8.69 -18.50
N LYS A 90 2.07 -8.01 -19.66
CA LYS A 90 2.00 -8.64 -20.99
C LYS A 90 3.32 -9.21 -21.49
N LEU A 91 4.46 -8.76 -20.94
CA LEU A 91 5.76 -9.29 -21.32
C LEU A 91 5.82 -10.81 -21.06
N PRO A 92 6.57 -11.57 -21.88
CA PRO A 92 6.86 -12.97 -21.60
C PRO A 92 7.42 -13.16 -20.18
N VAL A 93 7.09 -14.28 -19.55
CA VAL A 93 7.52 -14.55 -18.17
C VAL A 93 9.04 -14.52 -18.04
N GLU A 94 9.74 -15.04 -19.04
CA GLU A 94 11.19 -15.07 -19.15
C GLU A 94 11.81 -13.66 -19.15
N GLU A 95 11.15 -12.71 -19.81
CA GLU A 95 11.58 -11.30 -19.81
C GLU A 95 11.33 -10.63 -18.46
N LYS A 96 10.18 -10.90 -17.82
CA LYS A 96 9.88 -10.39 -16.47
C LYS A 96 10.84 -10.95 -15.42
N LEU A 97 11.22 -12.23 -15.53
CA LEU A 97 12.11 -12.91 -14.59
C LEU A 97 13.55 -12.36 -14.60
N LYS A 98 14.01 -11.69 -15.66
CA LYS A 98 15.30 -10.97 -15.67
C LYS A 98 15.37 -9.88 -14.59
N PHE A 99 14.21 -9.37 -14.16
CA PHE A 99 14.07 -8.32 -13.16
C PHE A 99 13.46 -8.84 -11.86
N ARG A 100 13.57 -10.15 -11.58
CA ARG A 100 12.97 -10.76 -10.38
C ARG A 100 13.53 -10.13 -9.10
N ALA A 101 12.63 -9.78 -8.19
CA ALA A 101 13.00 -9.34 -6.85
C ALA A 101 13.76 -10.44 -6.08
N GLU A 102 14.76 -10.07 -5.29
CA GLU A 102 15.50 -10.98 -4.41
C GLU A 102 14.72 -11.24 -3.10
N LEU A 103 13.51 -11.80 -3.23
CA LEU A 103 12.56 -11.97 -2.13
C LEU A 103 13.16 -12.78 -0.96
N GLU A 104 13.95 -13.81 -1.27
CA GLU A 104 14.63 -14.67 -0.31
C GLU A 104 15.70 -13.94 0.52
N LYS A 105 16.13 -12.75 0.09
CA LYS A 105 17.07 -11.87 0.82
C LYS A 105 16.36 -10.65 1.42
N GLY A 106 15.03 -10.67 1.43
CA GLY A 106 14.20 -9.56 1.91
C GLY A 106 14.05 -8.41 0.90
N GLY A 107 14.54 -8.55 -0.32
CA GLY A 107 14.38 -7.54 -1.37
C GLY A 107 13.02 -7.69 -2.08
N TYR A 108 12.20 -6.63 -2.08
CA TYR A 108 10.87 -6.70 -2.71
C TYR A 108 10.75 -5.91 -4.02
N ASN A 109 11.76 -5.11 -4.39
CA ASN A 109 11.77 -4.33 -5.62
C ASN A 109 12.12 -5.21 -6.84
N GLY A 110 11.39 -5.04 -7.94
CA GLY A 110 11.40 -5.91 -9.11
C GLY A 110 10.15 -6.79 -9.24
N TYR A 111 10.25 -7.82 -10.08
CA TYR A 111 9.16 -8.74 -10.41
C TYR A 111 9.01 -9.86 -9.36
N LYS A 112 7.78 -10.10 -8.94
CA LYS A 112 7.36 -11.28 -8.18
C LYS A 112 6.39 -12.09 -9.06
N PRO A 113 6.74 -13.32 -9.46
CA PRO A 113 5.85 -14.18 -10.24
C PRO A 113 4.67 -14.72 -9.42
N MET A 114 3.62 -15.14 -10.10
CA MET A 114 2.53 -15.92 -9.49
C MET A 114 3.04 -17.23 -8.88
N GLY A 115 2.22 -17.86 -8.04
CA GLY A 115 2.49 -19.23 -7.59
C GLY A 115 3.57 -19.36 -6.52
N LEU A 116 4.02 -18.25 -5.91
CA LEU A 116 5.09 -18.29 -4.92
C LEU A 116 4.59 -18.51 -3.50
N ARG A 117 3.34 -18.12 -3.20
CA ARG A 117 2.76 -18.24 -1.88
C ARG A 117 1.60 -19.21 -1.93
N GLU A 118 1.66 -20.25 -1.11
CA GLU A 118 0.54 -21.15 -0.89
C GLU A 118 -0.49 -20.46 0.01
N ILE A 119 -1.71 -20.28 -0.52
CA ILE A 119 -2.81 -19.61 0.19
C ILE A 119 -3.68 -20.61 0.96
N SER A 120 -3.85 -21.82 0.44
CA SER A 120 -4.49 -22.97 1.08
C SER A 120 -3.81 -24.23 0.53
N PRO A 121 -3.94 -25.41 1.17
CA PRO A 121 -3.14 -26.58 0.79
C PRO A 121 -3.37 -26.95 -0.68
N GLY A 122 -2.29 -26.96 -1.46
CA GLY A 122 -2.29 -27.20 -2.91
C GLY A 122 -2.73 -26.03 -3.79
N ILE A 123 -3.14 -24.89 -3.22
CA ILE A 123 -3.57 -23.70 -3.96
C ILE A 123 -2.60 -22.54 -3.72
N TYR A 124 -2.06 -22.01 -4.80
CA TYR A 124 -1.09 -20.92 -4.76
C TYR A 124 -1.70 -19.59 -5.22
N ASP A 125 -1.07 -18.49 -4.79
CA ASP A 125 -1.48 -17.15 -5.15
C ASP A 125 -1.49 -16.95 -6.68
N ASN A 126 -2.53 -16.28 -7.17
CA ASN A 126 -2.74 -15.91 -8.57
C ASN A 126 -2.25 -14.49 -8.88
N THR A 127 -1.29 -13.98 -8.10
CA THR A 127 -0.87 -12.57 -8.16
C THR A 127 0.54 -12.44 -8.70
N GLU A 128 0.70 -11.65 -9.75
CA GLU A 128 2.00 -11.12 -10.13
C GLU A 128 2.14 -9.64 -9.73
N ILE A 129 3.35 -9.26 -9.33
CA ILE A 129 3.66 -7.94 -8.77
C ILE A 129 4.93 -7.42 -9.43
N TYR A 130 4.97 -6.12 -9.69
CA TYR A 130 6.18 -5.41 -10.07
C TYR A 130 6.33 -4.18 -9.19
N ASN A 131 7.40 -4.12 -8.40
CA ASN A 131 7.67 -3.02 -7.48
C ASN A 131 8.82 -2.16 -8.01
N ILE A 132 8.62 -0.84 -8.02
CA ILE A 132 9.62 0.15 -8.44
C ILE A 132 10.00 0.96 -7.19
N PRO A 133 11.28 0.95 -6.77
CA PRO A 133 11.72 1.71 -5.60
C PRO A 133 11.67 3.21 -5.86
N LYS A 134 11.98 4.01 -4.83
CA LYS A 134 12.19 5.45 -5.01
C LYS A 134 13.29 5.73 -6.04
N PHE A 135 13.11 6.81 -6.79
CA PHE A 135 14.03 7.25 -7.84
C PHE A 135 15.21 8.04 -7.23
N ILE A 136 16.05 7.32 -6.47
CA ILE A 136 17.25 7.87 -5.82
C ILE A 136 18.47 7.04 -6.24
N PRO A 137 19.67 7.64 -6.37
CA PRO A 137 20.86 6.92 -6.85
C PRO A 137 21.18 5.65 -6.05
N ALA A 138 20.88 5.67 -4.75
CA ALA A 138 21.10 4.56 -3.83
C ALA A 138 20.22 3.32 -4.06
N LEU A 139 19.12 3.45 -4.81
CA LEU A 139 18.14 2.38 -5.07
C LEU A 139 17.97 2.10 -6.57
N GLU A 140 18.88 2.62 -7.41
CA GLU A 140 18.84 2.38 -8.85
C GLU A 140 19.03 0.88 -9.14
N LEU A 141 18.13 0.33 -9.96
CA LEU A 141 18.13 -1.06 -10.37
C LEU A 141 17.90 -1.14 -11.87
N PRO A 142 18.42 -2.15 -12.58
CA PRO A 142 18.00 -2.43 -13.95
C PRO A 142 16.47 -2.61 -14.03
N GLN A 143 15.85 -2.04 -15.05
CA GLN A 143 14.41 -2.10 -15.29
C GLN A 143 14.13 -2.56 -16.73
N PRO A 144 12.94 -3.13 -17.03
CA PRO A 144 12.55 -3.44 -18.40
C PRO A 144 12.37 -2.15 -19.22
N ASP A 145 12.49 -2.27 -20.54
CA ASP A 145 12.43 -1.13 -21.47
C ASP A 145 11.15 -0.29 -21.30
N ILE A 146 10.01 -0.93 -21.04
CA ILE A 146 8.75 -0.24 -20.77
C ILE A 146 8.85 0.69 -19.54
N VAL A 147 9.52 0.27 -18.48
CA VAL A 147 9.73 1.13 -17.29
C VAL A 147 10.75 2.21 -17.59
N ASN A 148 11.84 1.89 -18.29
CA ASN A 148 12.88 2.87 -18.66
C ASN A 148 12.32 3.99 -19.55
N HIS A 149 11.53 3.64 -20.57
CA HIS A 149 10.95 4.62 -21.49
C HIS A 149 9.95 5.53 -20.76
N HIS A 150 9.11 4.96 -19.88
CA HIS A 150 8.13 5.74 -19.12
C HIS A 150 8.66 6.30 -17.80
N ARG A 151 9.97 6.19 -17.52
CA ARG A 151 10.57 6.59 -16.24
C ARG A 151 10.16 7.99 -15.77
N PRO A 152 10.19 9.06 -16.60
CA PRO A 152 9.81 10.40 -16.15
C PRO A 152 8.36 10.48 -15.65
N ILE A 153 7.45 9.71 -16.27
CA ILE A 153 6.03 9.66 -15.89
C ILE A 153 5.85 8.90 -14.57
N ILE A 154 6.54 7.76 -14.42
CA ILE A 154 6.49 6.95 -13.20
C ILE A 154 7.10 7.71 -12.02
N GLU A 155 8.25 8.36 -12.23
CA GLU A 155 8.92 9.16 -11.21
C GLU A 155 8.09 10.38 -10.81
N GLY A 156 7.57 11.14 -11.76
CA GLY A 156 6.70 12.28 -11.48
C GLY A 156 5.47 11.88 -10.65
N PHE A 157 4.85 10.76 -10.99
CA PHE A 157 3.71 10.22 -10.25
C PHE A 157 4.10 9.81 -8.82
N ALA A 158 5.20 9.06 -8.65
CA ALA A 158 5.69 8.63 -7.33
C ALA A 158 6.09 9.82 -6.44
N ARG A 159 6.76 10.83 -7.01
CA ARG A 159 7.13 12.07 -6.30
C ARG A 159 5.90 12.88 -5.91
N HIS A 160 4.92 13.02 -6.81
CA HIS A 160 3.66 13.70 -6.47
C HIS A 160 2.96 13.03 -5.29
N ILE A 161 2.85 11.69 -5.31
CA ILE A 161 2.27 10.95 -4.19
C ILE A 161 3.01 11.28 -2.90
N HIS A 162 4.34 11.21 -2.91
CA HIS A 162 5.13 11.49 -1.72
C HIS A 162 4.96 12.93 -1.21
N ASP A 163 5.16 13.91 -2.09
CA ASP A 163 5.31 15.31 -1.71
C ASP A 163 3.97 16.02 -1.50
N GLN A 164 2.92 15.60 -2.22
CA GLN A 164 1.61 16.27 -2.20
C GLN A 164 0.53 15.49 -1.45
N ILE A 165 0.69 14.18 -1.26
CA ILE A 165 -0.31 13.33 -0.58
C ILE A 165 0.24 12.83 0.75
N VAL A 166 1.35 12.09 0.71
CA VAL A 166 1.94 11.47 1.91
C VAL A 166 2.39 12.52 2.90
N ALA A 167 3.06 13.59 2.44
CA ALA A 167 3.46 14.69 3.32
C ALA A 167 2.27 15.29 4.09
N LYS A 168 1.14 15.53 3.41
CA LYS A 168 -0.08 16.05 4.05
C LYS A 168 -0.62 15.08 5.09
N LEU A 169 -0.75 13.79 4.75
CA LEU A 169 -1.23 12.76 5.68
C LEU A 169 -0.32 12.64 6.91
N LEU A 170 1.01 12.62 6.72
CA LEU A 170 1.99 12.56 7.81
C LEU A 170 1.90 13.80 8.73
N THR A 171 1.67 14.99 8.17
CA THR A 171 1.40 16.19 8.96
C THR A 171 0.10 16.06 9.76
N LEU A 172 -0.98 15.52 9.19
CA LEU A 172 -2.22 15.28 9.95
C LEU A 172 -2.00 14.31 11.11
N PHE A 173 -1.24 13.23 10.91
CA PHE A 173 -0.88 12.32 12.00
C PHE A 173 -0.04 13.00 13.09
N ALA A 174 0.89 13.87 12.72
CA ALA A 174 1.66 14.64 13.70
C ALA A 174 0.76 15.56 14.53
N ILE A 175 -0.19 16.27 13.89
CA ILE A 175 -1.19 17.10 14.57
C ILE A 175 -2.05 16.28 15.54
N ILE A 176 -2.56 15.12 15.09
CA ILE A 176 -3.34 14.20 15.92
C ILE A 176 -2.59 13.77 17.18
N LEU A 177 -1.28 13.59 17.08
CA LEU A 177 -0.42 13.19 18.20
C LEU A 177 0.12 14.38 19.00
N GLU A 178 -0.30 15.61 18.70
CA GLU A 178 0.24 16.86 19.28
C GLU A 178 1.78 16.93 19.19
N LEU A 179 2.33 16.45 18.08
CA LEU A 179 3.74 16.54 17.73
C LEU A 179 3.98 17.75 16.82
N PRO A 180 5.24 18.20 16.66
CA PRO A 180 5.58 19.15 15.61
C PRO A 180 5.07 18.66 14.23
N GLU A 181 4.44 19.53 13.45
CA GLU A 181 3.82 19.17 12.15
C GLU A 181 4.76 18.44 11.18
N ASP A 182 6.06 18.67 11.30
CA ASP A 182 7.11 18.10 10.47
C ASP A 182 7.76 16.83 11.06
N TYR A 183 7.28 16.33 12.20
CA TYR A 183 7.89 15.23 12.93
C TYR A 183 8.06 13.99 12.05
N PHE A 184 6.97 13.52 11.44
CA PHE A 184 7.03 12.34 10.58
C PHE A 184 7.69 12.62 9.23
N LEU A 185 7.66 13.88 8.75
CA LEU A 185 8.35 14.26 7.51
C LEU A 185 9.87 14.08 7.64
N LYS A 186 10.42 14.33 8.84
CA LYS A 186 11.84 14.16 9.16
C LYS A 186 12.31 12.71 9.20
N VAL A 187 11.41 11.73 9.12
CA VAL A 187 11.78 10.31 9.08
C VAL A 187 11.17 9.58 7.88
N HIS A 188 10.59 10.34 6.94
CA HIS A 188 10.06 9.86 5.67
C HIS A 188 10.60 10.74 4.52
N ARG A 189 11.90 11.04 4.51
CA ARG A 189 12.47 11.82 3.39
C ARG A 189 12.49 11.00 2.11
N TYR A 190 12.11 11.62 0.98
CA TYR A 190 12.13 10.94 -0.32
C TYR A 190 13.56 10.53 -0.68
N ASP A 191 14.53 11.43 -0.49
CA ASP A 191 15.90 11.25 -0.94
C ASP A 191 16.78 10.38 -0.02
N GLU A 192 16.25 9.93 1.12
CA GLU A 192 16.92 8.98 2.01
C GLU A 192 16.61 7.52 1.66
N LYS A 193 17.38 6.56 2.18
CA LYS A 193 17.05 5.14 1.99
C LYS A 193 15.81 4.75 2.78
N SER A 194 14.79 4.29 2.07
CA SER A 194 13.66 3.54 2.62
C SER A 194 13.12 2.59 1.57
N ASP A 195 12.51 1.49 1.99
CA ASP A 195 11.86 0.55 1.06
C ASP A 195 10.46 1.05 0.60
N CYS A 196 10.26 2.37 0.47
CA CYS A 196 9.11 2.94 -0.23
C CYS A 196 9.12 2.51 -1.70
N HIS A 197 7.96 2.16 -2.26
CA HIS A 197 7.87 1.74 -3.65
C HIS A 197 6.49 1.95 -4.25
N LEU A 198 6.48 2.22 -5.56
CA LEU A 198 5.30 2.09 -6.40
C LEU A 198 5.14 0.61 -6.78
N ARG A 199 3.93 0.08 -6.63
CA ARG A 199 3.57 -1.28 -7.01
C ARG A 199 2.58 -1.25 -8.16
N TYR A 200 2.92 -1.98 -9.21
CA TYR A 200 1.93 -2.53 -10.12
C TYR A 200 1.63 -3.97 -9.71
N MET A 201 0.37 -4.35 -9.77
CA MET A 201 -0.03 -5.72 -9.48
C MET A 201 -1.17 -6.18 -10.37
N LYS A 202 -1.22 -7.48 -10.59
CA LYS A 202 -2.28 -8.15 -11.32
C LYS A 202 -2.67 -9.42 -10.60
N TYR A 203 -3.94 -9.51 -10.19
CA TYR A 203 -4.56 -10.79 -9.90
C TYR A 203 -5.15 -11.35 -11.19
N HIS A 204 -4.72 -12.55 -11.55
CA HIS A 204 -5.28 -13.28 -12.68
C HIS A 204 -6.62 -13.88 -12.28
N GLN A 205 -7.63 -13.73 -13.11
CA GLN A 205 -8.93 -14.34 -12.86
C GLN A 205 -8.80 -15.85 -12.64
N ARG A 206 -9.68 -16.40 -11.80
CA ARG A 206 -9.80 -17.83 -11.54
C ARG A 206 -11.13 -18.34 -12.07
N THR A 207 -11.15 -19.56 -12.57
CA THR A 207 -12.38 -20.29 -12.88
C THR A 207 -13.26 -20.45 -11.63
N ALA A 208 -14.53 -20.82 -11.82
CA ALA A 208 -15.43 -21.09 -10.70
C ALA A 208 -14.90 -22.22 -9.80
N GLU A 209 -14.37 -23.29 -10.40
CA GLU A 209 -13.80 -24.44 -9.68
C GLU A 209 -12.55 -24.04 -8.87
N GLU A 210 -11.64 -23.25 -9.45
CA GLU A 210 -10.45 -22.75 -8.73
C GLU A 210 -10.83 -21.83 -7.58
N ASN A 211 -11.85 -20.98 -7.75
CA ASN A 211 -12.35 -20.14 -6.67
C ASN A 211 -12.98 -20.98 -5.55
N GLU A 212 -13.76 -22.00 -5.88
CA GLU A 212 -14.35 -22.91 -4.88
C GLU A 212 -13.27 -23.64 -4.08
N LYS A 213 -12.25 -24.20 -4.76
CA LYS A 213 -11.11 -24.85 -4.09
C LYS A 213 -10.31 -23.90 -3.19
N ALA A 214 -10.26 -22.62 -3.54
CA ALA A 214 -9.61 -21.58 -2.76
C ALA A 214 -10.52 -20.97 -1.66
N ALA A 215 -11.74 -21.48 -1.46
CA ALA A 215 -12.78 -20.88 -0.62
C ALA A 215 -13.04 -19.39 -0.95
N GLY A 216 -12.85 -19.01 -2.22
CA GLY A 216 -12.94 -17.63 -2.68
C GLY A 216 -11.79 -16.73 -2.22
N ILE A 217 -10.75 -17.23 -1.55
CA ILE A 217 -9.64 -16.41 -1.08
C ILE A 217 -8.58 -16.27 -2.17
N TRP A 218 -8.20 -15.03 -2.49
CA TRP A 218 -7.11 -14.71 -3.43
C TRP A 218 -5.86 -14.25 -2.67
N SER A 219 -6.04 -13.53 -1.58
CA SER A 219 -5.01 -13.19 -0.60
C SER A 219 -5.61 -13.27 0.79
N LYS A 220 -4.96 -14.00 1.72
CA LYS A 220 -5.38 -14.09 3.12
C LYS A 220 -5.33 -12.76 3.87
N GLY A 221 -6.03 -12.70 5.00
CA GLY A 221 -6.00 -11.57 5.93
C GLY A 221 -4.59 -11.29 6.44
N HIS A 222 -4.12 -10.06 6.27
CA HIS A 222 -2.81 -9.61 6.70
C HIS A 222 -2.79 -8.10 6.99
N THR A 223 -1.68 -7.65 7.58
CA THR A 223 -1.33 -6.23 7.70
C THR A 223 -0.15 -5.87 6.81
N ASP A 224 -0.07 -4.59 6.45
CA ASP A 224 1.04 -4.00 5.70
C ASP A 224 2.20 -3.58 6.61
N PHE A 225 3.41 -3.52 6.06
CA PHE A 225 4.63 -3.47 6.87
C PHE A 225 5.06 -2.03 7.24
N GLY A 226 4.66 -1.07 6.40
CA GLY A 226 5.14 0.31 6.39
C GLY A 226 4.35 1.23 7.31
N SER A 227 4.30 2.52 6.97
CA SER A 227 3.49 3.53 7.65
C SER A 227 2.08 3.59 7.05
N LEU A 228 2.00 3.72 5.72
CA LEU A 228 0.75 3.86 4.98
C LEU A 228 0.83 3.05 3.68
N THR A 229 -0.31 2.58 3.22
CA THR A 229 -0.46 2.07 1.85
C THR A 229 -1.55 2.88 1.16
N LEU A 230 -1.24 3.40 -0.02
CA LEU A 230 -2.17 4.15 -0.87
C LEU A 230 -2.55 3.27 -2.05
N LEU A 231 -3.82 2.90 -2.15
CA LEU A 231 -4.38 2.07 -3.22
C LEU A 231 -5.22 2.96 -4.12
N PHE A 232 -4.73 3.22 -5.34
CA PHE A 232 -5.53 3.87 -6.35
C PHE A 232 -6.71 2.98 -6.73
N ARG A 233 -7.87 3.58 -7.02
CA ARG A 233 -9.12 2.87 -7.33
C ARG A 233 -8.90 1.65 -8.22
N GLN A 234 -9.35 0.49 -7.74
CA GLN A 234 -9.34 -0.78 -8.45
C GLN A 234 -10.80 -1.20 -8.66
N PRO A 235 -11.36 -1.09 -9.86
CA PRO A 235 -12.81 -1.21 -10.08
C PRO A 235 -13.38 -2.61 -9.80
N VAL A 236 -12.54 -3.64 -9.85
CA VAL A 236 -12.93 -5.00 -9.47
C VAL A 236 -13.04 -5.10 -7.95
N ALA A 237 -14.28 -5.23 -7.46
CA ALA A 237 -14.63 -5.33 -6.06
C ALA A 237 -14.16 -6.67 -5.50
N ALA A 238 -13.07 -6.65 -4.73
CA ALA A 238 -12.42 -7.84 -4.19
C ALA A 238 -11.72 -7.59 -2.84
N LEU A 239 -11.43 -6.34 -2.50
CA LEU A 239 -10.78 -5.98 -1.26
C LEU A 239 -11.79 -6.02 -0.11
N GLN A 240 -11.42 -6.69 0.98
CA GLN A 240 -12.16 -6.68 2.23
C GLN A 240 -11.28 -6.23 3.38
N VAL A 241 -11.89 -5.54 4.34
CA VAL A 241 -11.28 -5.09 5.60
C VAL A 241 -11.96 -5.80 6.75
N ARG A 242 -11.20 -6.05 7.82
CA ARG A 242 -11.73 -6.66 9.03
C ARG A 242 -12.09 -5.57 10.04
N THR A 243 -13.32 -5.57 10.52
CA THR A 243 -13.79 -4.62 11.53
C THR A 243 -13.27 -4.99 12.93
N PRO A 244 -13.33 -4.08 13.92
CA PRO A 244 -12.99 -4.41 15.31
C PRO A 244 -13.79 -5.58 15.89
N GLU A 245 -15.03 -5.78 15.43
CA GLU A 245 -15.92 -6.88 15.81
C GLU A 245 -15.50 -8.21 15.17
N GLY A 246 -14.53 -8.18 14.26
CA GLY A 246 -13.99 -9.36 13.59
C GLY A 246 -14.68 -9.73 12.29
N GLU A 247 -15.63 -8.91 11.82
CA GLU A 247 -16.37 -9.12 10.58
C GLU A 247 -15.59 -8.66 9.35
N TRP A 248 -15.83 -9.30 8.19
CA TRP A 248 -15.23 -8.91 6.92
C TRP A 248 -16.22 -8.04 6.11
N LYS A 249 -15.83 -6.79 5.83
CA LYS A 249 -16.61 -5.83 5.03
C LYS A 249 -15.90 -5.51 3.73
N TRP A 250 -16.65 -5.26 2.66
CA TRP A 250 -16.11 -4.92 1.34
C TRP A 250 -15.67 -3.46 1.25
N VAL A 251 -14.56 -3.19 0.57
CA VAL A 251 -14.13 -1.81 0.30
C VAL A 251 -14.65 -1.39 -1.07
N LYS A 252 -15.46 -0.33 -1.10
CA LYS A 252 -16.08 0.17 -2.32
C LYS A 252 -15.07 0.97 -3.17
N PRO A 253 -14.85 0.64 -4.45
CA PRO A 253 -13.87 1.33 -5.28
C PRO A 253 -14.40 2.64 -5.87
N TYR A 254 -14.57 3.67 -5.03
CA TYR A 254 -15.13 4.95 -5.46
C TYR A 254 -14.31 5.63 -6.57
N PRO A 255 -14.95 6.14 -7.65
CA PRO A 255 -14.31 6.99 -8.66
C PRO A 255 -13.53 8.15 -8.05
N GLY A 256 -12.35 8.46 -8.61
CA GLY A 256 -11.55 9.62 -8.18
C GLY A 256 -11.07 9.57 -6.73
N SER A 257 -10.96 8.36 -6.15
CA SER A 257 -10.50 8.17 -4.77
C SER A 257 -9.23 7.30 -4.70
N ILE A 258 -8.48 7.47 -3.62
CA ILE A 258 -7.45 6.54 -3.18
C ILE A 258 -7.92 5.96 -1.84
N THR A 259 -7.93 4.65 -1.71
CA THR A 259 -8.09 3.97 -0.43
C THR A 259 -6.76 3.99 0.29
N VAL A 260 -6.73 4.48 1.53
CA VAL A 260 -5.53 4.55 2.36
C VAL A 260 -5.71 3.65 3.57
N ASN A 261 -4.69 2.86 3.91
CA ASN A 261 -4.65 2.13 5.17
C ASN A 261 -3.38 2.39 5.97
N LEU A 262 -3.54 2.36 7.29
CA LEU A 262 -2.46 2.34 8.26
C LEU A 262 -1.75 0.98 8.24
N ALA A 263 -0.45 1.02 8.52
CA ALA A 263 0.43 -0.13 8.49
C ALA A 263 1.32 -0.19 9.75
N ASP A 264 2.06 -1.29 9.89
CA ASP A 264 2.70 -1.70 11.15
C ASP A 264 3.72 -0.68 11.70
N SER A 265 4.43 0.06 10.85
CA SER A 265 5.41 1.07 11.32
C SER A 265 4.74 2.17 12.13
N LEU A 266 3.58 2.69 11.69
CA LEU A 266 2.83 3.67 12.48
C LEU A 266 2.23 3.06 13.75
N HIS A 267 1.87 1.78 13.70
CA HIS A 267 1.45 1.04 14.88
C HIS A 267 2.55 1.00 15.94
N PHE A 268 3.77 0.60 15.57
CA PHE A 268 4.90 0.59 16.51
C PHE A 268 5.26 1.99 17.01
N LEU A 269 5.34 2.97 16.11
CA LEU A 269 5.66 4.35 16.46
C LEU A 269 4.62 4.99 17.38
N THR A 270 3.41 4.47 17.46
CA THR A 270 2.35 5.00 18.33
C THR A 270 1.92 4.04 19.44
N ASN A 271 2.73 2.99 19.69
CA ASN A 271 2.47 1.95 20.69
C ASN A 271 1.06 1.34 20.57
N GLY A 272 0.59 1.16 19.34
CA GLY A 272 -0.71 0.56 19.04
C GLY A 272 -1.91 1.49 19.04
N PHE A 273 -1.73 2.79 19.32
CA PHE A 273 -2.80 3.78 19.17
C PHE A 273 -3.31 3.84 17.73
N LEU A 274 -2.41 3.90 16.74
CA LEU A 274 -2.74 3.69 15.34
C LEU A 274 -2.73 2.19 15.04
N LYS A 275 -3.90 1.63 14.72
CA LYS A 275 -4.02 0.20 14.45
C LYS A 275 -3.63 -0.09 13.00
N SER A 276 -2.77 -1.08 12.83
CA SER A 276 -2.48 -1.62 11.51
C SER A 276 -3.68 -2.40 10.99
N SER A 277 -4.14 -2.07 9.78
CA SER A 277 -5.41 -2.57 9.30
C SER A 277 -5.31 -3.96 8.69
N ILE A 278 -6.16 -4.86 9.17
CA ILE A 278 -6.27 -6.22 8.65
C ILE A 278 -7.16 -6.21 7.41
N HIS A 279 -6.62 -6.70 6.30
CA HIS A 279 -7.34 -6.75 5.03
C HIS A 279 -6.98 -8.00 4.23
N ARG A 280 -7.89 -8.39 3.33
CA ARG A 280 -7.76 -9.56 2.46
C ARG A 280 -8.30 -9.28 1.06
N VAL A 281 -7.99 -10.15 0.11
CA VAL A 281 -8.55 -10.10 -1.25
C VAL A 281 -9.31 -11.39 -1.51
N VAL A 282 -10.56 -11.27 -1.92
CA VAL A 282 -11.46 -12.39 -2.22
C VAL A 282 -11.89 -12.39 -3.68
N ALA A 283 -12.49 -13.48 -4.13
CA ALA A 283 -13.07 -13.59 -5.45
C ALA A 283 -14.14 -12.51 -5.65
N PRO A 284 -14.14 -11.81 -6.79
CA PRO A 284 -15.08 -10.74 -7.05
C PRO A 284 -16.53 -11.25 -7.23
N PRO A 285 -17.52 -10.35 -7.20
CA PRO A 285 -18.91 -10.69 -7.50
C PRO A 285 -19.05 -11.26 -8.93
N PRO A 286 -20.12 -12.04 -9.21
CA PRO A 286 -20.28 -12.78 -10.46
C PRO A 286 -20.09 -11.98 -11.76
N ASP A 287 -20.50 -10.71 -11.80
CA ASP A 287 -20.36 -9.82 -12.97
C ASP A 287 -18.92 -9.37 -13.23
N GLN A 288 -18.00 -9.59 -12.28
CA GLN A 288 -16.59 -9.22 -12.39
C GLN A 288 -15.63 -10.43 -12.29
N ARG A 289 -16.12 -11.68 -12.23
CA ARG A 289 -15.26 -12.88 -12.12
C ARG A 289 -14.44 -13.21 -13.36
N ASN A 290 -14.87 -12.74 -14.52
CA ASN A 290 -14.25 -13.01 -15.82
C ASN A 290 -13.33 -11.88 -16.28
N VAL A 291 -12.80 -11.09 -15.35
CA VAL A 291 -11.78 -10.08 -15.64
C VAL A 291 -10.63 -10.16 -14.64
N ASP A 292 -9.43 -9.84 -15.13
CA ASP A 292 -8.27 -9.66 -14.27
C ASP A 292 -8.41 -8.40 -13.43
N ARG A 293 -7.91 -8.44 -12.19
CA ARG A 293 -7.88 -7.28 -11.29
C ARG A 293 -6.50 -6.67 -11.26
N LEU A 294 -6.37 -5.50 -11.89
CA LEU A 294 -5.15 -4.69 -11.85
C LEU A 294 -5.16 -3.75 -10.63
N GLY A 295 -3.97 -3.42 -10.13
CA GLY A 295 -3.78 -2.46 -9.06
C GLY A 295 -2.54 -1.62 -9.24
N VAL A 296 -2.66 -0.34 -8.87
CA VAL A 296 -1.55 0.60 -8.66
C VAL A 296 -1.58 1.01 -7.20
N LEU A 297 -0.47 0.80 -6.50
CA LEU A 297 -0.35 1.10 -5.07
C LEU A 297 0.95 1.83 -4.80
N TYR A 298 0.99 2.65 -3.74
CA TYR A 298 2.21 3.23 -3.22
C TYR A 298 2.38 2.86 -1.75
N PHE A 299 3.47 2.17 -1.44
CA PHE A 299 3.80 1.77 -0.06
C PHE A 299 4.73 2.79 0.55
N VAL A 300 4.28 3.41 1.64
CA VAL A 300 5.04 4.40 2.41
C VAL A 300 5.71 3.70 3.57
N ARG A 301 7.00 3.95 3.75
CA ARG A 301 7.82 3.40 4.82
C ARG A 301 8.74 4.50 5.36
N PRO A 302 9.03 4.51 6.66
CA PRO A 302 10.04 5.41 7.19
C PRO A 302 11.42 5.00 6.68
N GLU A 303 12.40 5.87 6.92
CA GLU A 303 13.81 5.61 6.62
C GLU A 303 14.28 4.27 7.22
N ASP A 304 15.07 3.51 6.47
CA ASP A 304 15.47 2.15 6.84
C ASP A 304 16.17 2.10 8.20
N SER A 305 16.90 3.16 8.57
CA SER A 305 17.62 3.29 9.84
C SER A 305 16.75 3.75 11.02
N LEU A 306 15.49 4.09 10.80
CA LEU A 306 14.60 4.51 11.89
C LEU A 306 14.34 3.32 12.81
N GLU A 307 14.70 3.46 14.09
CA GLU A 307 14.29 2.50 15.11
C GLU A 307 12.77 2.61 15.34
N LEU A 308 12.08 1.48 15.30
CA LEU A 308 10.62 1.38 15.48
C LEU A 308 10.23 1.44 16.96
N ARG A 309 10.58 2.55 17.62
CA ARG A 309 10.21 2.84 19.01
C ARG A 309 9.03 3.80 19.10
N PRO A 310 8.15 3.66 20.10
CA PRO A 310 7.09 4.63 20.34
C PRO A 310 7.61 6.07 20.45
N VAL A 311 6.86 6.99 19.85
CA VAL A 311 7.10 8.44 19.95
C VAL A 311 6.64 8.95 21.31
N VAL A 312 7.28 10.02 21.79
CA VAL A 312 6.84 10.72 23.00
C VAL A 312 5.79 11.75 22.60
N SER A 313 4.55 11.55 23.03
CA SER A 313 3.41 12.38 22.69
C SER A 313 2.49 12.55 23.90
N GLU A 314 2.04 13.78 24.16
CA GLU A 314 1.08 14.09 25.21
C GLU A 314 -0.26 13.38 24.98
N VAL A 315 -0.67 13.21 23.73
CA VAL A 315 -1.89 12.47 23.36
C VAL A 315 -1.75 11.01 23.75
N LEU A 316 -0.62 10.38 23.42
CA LEU A 316 -0.38 8.99 23.80
C LEU A 316 -0.35 8.83 25.32
N HIS A 317 0.28 9.77 26.06
CA HIS A 317 0.25 9.76 27.52
C HIS A 317 -1.17 9.88 28.09
N ARG A 318 -1.96 10.87 27.64
CA ARG A 318 -3.35 11.05 28.09
C ARG A 318 -4.25 9.85 27.79
N LEU A 319 -4.00 9.16 26.68
CA LEU A 319 -4.77 7.98 26.26
C LEU A 319 -4.21 6.65 26.80
N GLY A 320 -3.12 6.67 27.57
CA GLY A 320 -2.53 5.48 28.19
C GLY A 320 -1.69 4.61 27.25
N TYR A 321 -1.22 5.16 26.13
CA TYR A 321 -0.34 4.52 25.15
C TYR A 321 1.15 4.87 25.37
N ASP A 322 1.50 5.57 26.44
CA ASP A 322 2.90 5.88 26.81
C ASP A 322 3.61 4.72 27.52
N GLN A 323 2.86 3.79 28.10
CA GLN A 323 3.41 2.58 28.71
C GLN A 323 3.66 1.52 27.65
N MET A 324 4.92 1.23 27.37
CA MET A 324 5.30 0.18 26.42
C MET A 324 4.94 -1.19 27.00
N THR A 325 3.90 -1.81 26.45
CA THR A 325 3.42 -3.13 26.86
C THR A 325 4.01 -4.26 26.01
N ASP A 326 4.52 -3.92 24.83
CA ASP A 326 5.22 -4.82 23.92
C ASP A 326 6.56 -4.19 23.50
N ASN A 327 7.66 -4.83 23.92
CA ASN A 327 9.03 -4.38 23.62
C ASN A 327 9.63 -5.13 22.42
N SER A 328 8.87 -6.00 21.74
CA SER A 328 9.40 -6.89 20.71
C SER A 328 9.97 -6.15 19.50
N ALA A 329 9.48 -4.95 19.20
CA ALA A 329 9.98 -4.11 18.12
C ALA A 329 11.17 -3.21 18.52
N VAL A 330 11.53 -3.12 19.80
CA VAL A 330 12.63 -2.25 20.26
C VAL A 330 13.97 -2.77 19.78
N GLY A 331 14.84 -1.87 19.33
CA GLY A 331 16.11 -2.22 18.71
C GLY A 331 15.98 -2.79 17.29
N ILE A 332 14.76 -2.85 16.73
CA ILE A 332 14.52 -3.22 15.34
C ILE A 332 14.34 -1.94 14.52
N THR A 333 15.13 -1.81 13.47
CA THR A 333 14.96 -0.73 12.50
C THR A 333 13.87 -1.04 11.49
N ALA A 334 13.29 0.00 10.88
CA ALA A 334 12.26 -0.15 9.86
C ALA A 334 12.73 -1.03 8.68
N GLY A 335 13.99 -0.88 8.27
CA GLY A 335 14.58 -1.69 7.20
C GLY A 335 14.71 -3.17 7.59
N GLU A 336 15.09 -3.46 8.84
CA GLU A 336 15.16 -4.84 9.36
C GLU A 336 13.78 -5.48 9.46
N TRP A 337 12.77 -4.73 9.93
CA TRP A 337 11.38 -5.19 9.98
C TRP A 337 10.86 -5.59 8.59
N VAL A 338 11.09 -4.74 7.59
CA VAL A 338 10.64 -4.98 6.21
C VAL A 338 11.33 -6.21 5.62
N LYS A 339 12.66 -6.30 5.71
CA LYS A 339 13.42 -7.48 5.26
C LYS A 339 12.95 -8.75 5.96
N ALA A 340 12.72 -8.65 7.27
CA ALA A 340 11.97 -9.54 8.14
C ALA A 340 10.75 -10.19 7.45
N ARG A 341 9.78 -9.31 7.20
CA ARG A 341 8.46 -9.65 6.67
C ARG A 341 8.49 -10.17 5.24
N VAL A 342 9.35 -9.60 4.39
CA VAL A 342 9.48 -10.05 3.00
C VAL A 342 10.04 -11.47 2.97
N THR A 343 11.12 -11.74 3.71
CA THR A 343 11.78 -13.06 3.73
C THR A 343 10.82 -14.15 4.20
N LYS A 344 10.09 -13.93 5.29
CA LYS A 344 9.09 -14.90 5.78
C LYS A 344 7.89 -15.06 4.87
N GLY A 345 7.58 -14.02 4.09
CA GLY A 345 6.52 -14.07 3.10
C GLY A 345 6.79 -15.00 1.92
N VAL A 346 8.00 -15.57 1.81
CA VAL A 346 8.46 -16.44 0.69
C VAL A 346 8.54 -17.91 1.11
N ASP A 347 8.32 -18.25 2.37
CA ASP A 347 8.61 -19.58 2.89
C ASP A 347 7.82 -20.68 2.13
N LYS A 348 8.57 -21.67 1.63
CA LYS A 348 8.16 -22.60 0.54
C LYS A 348 7.66 -23.96 1.03
N GLY A 349 7.41 -24.12 2.34
CA GLY A 349 7.26 -25.44 2.95
C GLY A 349 5.90 -25.76 3.55
N VAL A 350 5.07 -24.76 3.88
CA VAL A 350 3.82 -24.98 4.62
C VAL A 350 2.80 -23.91 4.20
N ALA A 351 1.58 -24.34 3.86
CA ALA A 351 0.48 -23.44 3.49
C ALA A 351 0.23 -22.43 4.61
N ARG A 352 -0.02 -21.15 4.28
CA ARG A 352 -0.40 -20.14 5.30
C ARG A 352 -1.69 -20.47 6.06
N SER A 353 -2.42 -21.51 5.68
CA SER A 353 -3.55 -22.09 6.42
C SER A 353 -3.15 -23.05 7.53
N GLU A 354 -1.96 -23.64 7.45
CA GLU A 354 -1.45 -24.60 8.42
C GLU A 354 -0.42 -23.95 9.37
N VAL A 355 0.05 -22.77 9.00
CA VAL A 355 1.01 -21.96 9.76
C VAL A 355 0.23 -20.92 10.59
N GLY A 356 0.07 -21.16 11.90
CA GLY A 356 -0.45 -20.16 12.84
C GLY A 356 0.48 -18.94 12.97
N ASP A 357 0.16 -18.03 13.90
CA ASP A 357 0.97 -16.88 14.32
C ASP A 357 2.49 -17.14 14.21
N GLN A 358 3.19 -16.42 13.32
CA GLN A 358 4.62 -16.63 13.07
C GLN A 358 5.46 -15.55 13.73
N PRO A 359 6.51 -15.90 14.52
CA PRO A 359 7.51 -14.91 14.89
C PRO A 359 8.12 -14.36 13.60
N ILE A 360 8.44 -13.07 13.52
CA ILE A 360 9.06 -12.40 12.37
C ILE A 360 10.51 -12.07 12.72
N ILE A 361 10.73 -11.15 13.66
CA ILE A 361 12.04 -10.77 14.19
C ILE A 361 11.86 -10.24 15.61
N GLY A 362 12.85 -10.43 16.50
CA GLY A 362 12.80 -9.93 17.89
C GLY A 362 11.61 -10.38 18.74
N GLY A 363 10.94 -11.47 18.37
CA GLY A 363 9.73 -11.94 19.04
C GLY A 363 8.43 -11.29 18.55
N VAL A 364 8.48 -10.33 17.61
CA VAL A 364 7.28 -9.75 16.98
C VAL A 364 6.58 -10.82 16.15
N ILE A 365 5.29 -11.03 16.39
CA ILE A 365 4.50 -12.06 15.68
C ILE A 365 3.68 -11.41 14.56
N ALA A 366 3.74 -11.96 13.34
CA ALA A 366 2.76 -11.66 12.30
C ALA A 366 1.57 -12.62 12.43
N LYS A 367 0.38 -12.04 12.57
CA LYS A 367 -0.89 -12.77 12.60
C LYS A 367 -1.48 -12.85 11.20
N TYR A 368 -2.01 -14.02 10.86
CA TYR A 368 -2.78 -14.23 9.65
C TYR A 368 -4.23 -14.54 10.03
N TYR A 369 -5.16 -14.06 9.22
CA TYR A 369 -6.58 -14.17 9.49
C TYR A 369 -7.27 -14.87 8.33
N ASP A 370 -8.11 -15.84 8.67
CA ASP A 370 -8.94 -16.57 7.71
C ASP A 370 -10.15 -15.74 7.25
#